data_AF-A0AAW9BU60-F1
#
_entry.id   AF-A0AAW9BU60-F1
#
_cell.length_a   1.000
_cell.length_b   1.000
_cell.length_c   1.000
_cell.angle_alpha   90.00
_cell.angle_beta   90.00
_cell.angle_gamma   90.00
#
_symmetry.space_group_name_H-M   'P 1'
#
loop_
_entity.id
_entity.type
_entity.pdbx_description
1 polymer ?
#
loop_
_entity_poly.entity_id
_entity_poly.type
_entity_poly.pdbx_seq_one_letter_code
_entity_poly.pdbx_strand_id
1 'polypeptide(L)'
;IIRRTPKWAPWATVVVGMFVSWSVVKIFTPEFVGSWFGMDELTRREAGEMRTMITIAAHLVFTAGFFCLSTLFYKEETDTHKETTAEFFKDVDTECVAEEGQDIVDRMQRAKLGTLVIYMAAGLTLMVLIPNPLWGRLLFLACAASVFAVGYGLKKSAKLDTQPSKVAATTTQ
;
A
#
# COMPACT_ATOMS: atom_id res chain seq x y z
N ILE A 1 15.64 -5.58 -6.25
CA ILE A 1 14.55 -6.52 -6.60
C ILE A 1 14.17 -6.24 -8.06
N ILE A 2 14.30 -7.23 -8.95
CA ILE A 2 14.24 -7.15 -10.44
C ILE A 2 15.20 -6.12 -11.07
N ARG A 3 16.41 -6.56 -11.44
CA ARG A 3 17.45 -5.71 -12.06
C ARG A 3 17.77 -6.04 -13.53
N ARG A 4 17.25 -7.16 -14.02
CA ARG A 4 17.64 -7.78 -15.29
C ARG A 4 16.43 -7.90 -16.21
N THR A 5 16.05 -6.80 -16.85
CA THR A 5 14.91 -6.75 -17.78
C THR A 5 15.37 -6.30 -19.16
N PRO A 6 14.84 -6.88 -20.25
CA PRO A 6 15.14 -6.42 -21.61
C PRO A 6 14.72 -4.96 -21.83
N LYS A 7 15.42 -4.24 -22.70
CA LYS A 7 15.10 -2.82 -23.01
C LYS A 7 13.69 -2.59 -23.57
N TRP A 8 13.12 -3.60 -24.22
CA TRP A 8 11.76 -3.55 -24.76
C TRP A 8 10.68 -3.82 -23.71
N ALA A 9 11.04 -4.39 -22.56
CA ALA A 9 10.08 -4.84 -21.55
C ALA A 9 9.18 -3.71 -21.02
N PRO A 10 9.66 -2.48 -20.75
CA PRO A 10 8.79 -1.39 -20.30
C PRO A 10 7.69 -1.06 -21.32
N TRP A 11 8.04 -0.90 -22.60
CA TRP A 11 7.07 -0.59 -23.66
C TRP A 11 6.10 -1.73 -23.92
N ALA A 12 6.58 -2.98 -23.93
CA ALA A 12 5.69 -4.13 -24.04
C ALA A 12 4.73 -4.22 -22.84
N THR A 13 5.19 -3.88 -21.64
CA THR A 13 4.34 -3.85 -20.43
C THR A 13 3.26 -2.78 -20.53
N VAL A 14 3.56 -1.61 -21.13
CA VAL A 14 2.54 -0.59 -21.42
C VAL A 14 1.47 -1.13 -22.36
N VAL A 15 1.86 -1.82 -23.44
CA VAL A 15 0.92 -2.45 -24.38
C VAL A 15 0.06 -3.52 -23.70
N VAL A 16 0.67 -4.39 -22.90
CA VAL A 16 -0.05 -5.40 -22.12
C VAL A 16 -1.00 -4.74 -21.11
N GLY A 17 -0.56 -3.69 -20.41
CA GLY A 17 -1.38 -2.94 -19.46
C GLY A 17 -2.60 -2.28 -20.11
N MET A 18 -2.44 -1.73 -21.32
CA MET A 18 -3.55 -1.20 -22.11
C MET A 18 -4.54 -2.32 -22.49
N PHE A 19 -4.06 -3.48 -22.90
CA PHE A 19 -4.91 -4.64 -23.21
C PHE A 19 -5.65 -5.16 -21.97
N VAL A 20 -4.97 -5.24 -20.82
CA VAL A 20 -5.58 -5.62 -19.54
C VAL A 20 -6.65 -4.61 -19.13
N SER A 21 -6.36 -3.31 -19.24
CA SER A 21 -7.33 -2.24 -18.97
C SER A 21 -8.59 -2.37 -19.83
N TRP A 22 -8.42 -2.57 -21.14
CA TRP A 22 -9.53 -2.81 -22.06
C TRP A 22 -10.34 -4.06 -21.67
N SER A 23 -9.65 -5.15 -21.32
CA SER A 23 -10.28 -6.41 -20.91
C SER A 23 -11.11 -6.26 -19.64
N VAL A 24 -10.62 -5.53 -18.63
CA VAL A 24 -11.38 -5.28 -17.38
C VAL A 24 -12.59 -4.38 -17.62
N VAL A 25 -12.50 -3.43 -18.56
CA VAL A 25 -13.63 -2.55 -18.88
C VAL A 25 -14.73 -3.29 -19.64
N LYS A 26 -14.38 -4.22 -20.53
CA LYS A 26 -15.32 -4.83 -21.48
C LYS A 26 -15.71 -6.28 -21.20
N ILE A 27 -14.80 -7.08 -20.64
CA ILE A 27 -14.96 -8.53 -20.48
C ILE A 27 -15.15 -8.86 -19.00
N PHE A 28 -14.23 -8.43 -18.14
CA PHE A 28 -14.25 -8.73 -16.70
C PHE A 28 -15.01 -7.64 -15.93
N THR A 29 -16.27 -7.42 -16.29
CA THR A 29 -17.13 -6.48 -15.55
C THR A 29 -17.48 -7.05 -14.17
N PRO A 30 -17.90 -6.19 -13.21
CA PRO A 30 -18.31 -6.64 -11.88
C PRO A 30 -19.36 -7.76 -11.93
N GLU A 31 -20.32 -7.67 -12.84
CA GLU A 31 -21.40 -8.65 -12.98
C GLU A 31 -20.84 -10.00 -13.47
N PHE A 32 -19.93 -9.96 -14.46
CA PHE A 32 -19.31 -11.18 -14.99
C PHE A 32 -18.46 -11.90 -13.94
N VAL A 33 -17.61 -11.17 -13.20
CA VAL A 33 -16.79 -11.74 -12.14
C VAL A 33 -17.63 -12.13 -10.92
N GLY A 34 -18.66 -11.35 -10.59
CA GLY A 34 -19.60 -11.63 -9.51
C GLY A 34 -20.33 -12.95 -9.72
N SER A 35 -20.70 -13.27 -10.96
CA SER A 35 -21.33 -14.56 -11.31
C SER A 35 -20.47 -15.78 -10.97
N TRP A 36 -19.14 -15.66 -11.00
CA TRP A 36 -18.24 -16.76 -10.60
C TRP A 36 -18.38 -17.12 -9.12
N PHE A 37 -18.83 -16.18 -8.30
CA PHE A 37 -19.04 -16.35 -6.87
C PHE A 37 -20.53 -16.46 -6.49
N GLY A 38 -21.42 -16.56 -7.48
CA GLY A 38 -22.87 -16.60 -7.27
C GLY A 38 -23.47 -15.28 -6.77
N MET A 39 -22.84 -14.15 -7.10
CA MET A 39 -23.33 -12.81 -6.77
C MET A 39 -24.10 -12.23 -7.96
N ASP A 40 -25.36 -12.64 -8.11
CA ASP A 40 -26.19 -12.32 -9.28
C ASP A 40 -26.78 -10.89 -9.25
N GLU A 41 -26.91 -10.28 -8.06
CA GLU A 41 -27.43 -8.91 -7.90
C GLU A 41 -26.46 -8.06 -7.06
N LEU A 42 -25.62 -7.28 -7.73
CA LEU A 42 -24.73 -6.32 -7.08
C LEU A 42 -25.42 -4.96 -6.99
N THR A 43 -25.38 -4.34 -5.81
CA THR A 43 -25.77 -2.93 -5.72
C THR A 43 -24.78 -2.04 -6.48
N ARG A 44 -25.23 -0.84 -6.87
CA ARG A 44 -24.36 0.12 -7.58
C ARG A 44 -23.05 0.42 -6.83
N ARG A 45 -23.08 0.40 -5.49
CA ARG A 45 -21.89 0.63 -4.67
C ARG A 45 -20.95 -0.57 -4.69
N GLU A 46 -21.47 -1.78 -4.48
CA GLU A 46 -20.68 -3.01 -4.52
C GLU A 46 -20.07 -3.24 -5.90
N ALA A 47 -20.80 -2.96 -6.98
CA ALA A 47 -20.28 -3.01 -8.34
C ALA A 47 -19.11 -2.02 -8.55
N GLY A 48 -19.17 -0.83 -7.96
CA GLY A 48 -18.09 0.16 -8.00
C GLY A 48 -16.84 -0.28 -7.22
N GLU A 49 -17.04 -0.82 -6.01
CA GLU A 49 -15.97 -1.37 -5.18
C GLU A 49 -15.31 -2.57 -5.87
N MET A 50 -16.12 -3.50 -6.40
CA MET A 50 -15.61 -4.68 -7.10
C MET A 50 -14.90 -4.32 -8.41
N ARG A 51 -15.39 -3.34 -9.18
CA ARG A 51 -14.67 -2.83 -10.37
C ARG A 51 -13.26 -2.37 -10.02
N THR A 52 -13.10 -1.66 -8.90
CA THR A 52 -11.81 -1.19 -8.42
C THR A 52 -10.91 -2.38 -8.05
N MET A 53 -11.45 -3.34 -7.30
CA MET A 53 -10.74 -4.55 -6.90
C MET A 53 -10.25 -5.37 -8.10
N ILE A 54 -11.12 -5.65 -9.07
CA ILE A 54 -10.78 -6.38 -10.30
C ILE A 54 -9.68 -5.65 -11.06
N THR A 55 -9.77 -4.32 -11.19
CA THR A 55 -8.77 -3.52 -11.90
C THR A 55 -7.39 -3.65 -11.27
N ILE A 56 -7.30 -3.52 -9.94
CA ILE A 56 -6.04 -3.63 -9.20
C ILE A 56 -5.49 -5.06 -9.32
N ALA A 57 -6.33 -6.07 -9.06
CA ALA A 57 -5.93 -7.48 -9.13
C ALA A 57 -5.41 -7.86 -10.53
N ALA A 58 -6.11 -7.44 -11.59
CA ALA A 58 -5.72 -7.72 -12.96
C ALA A 58 -4.37 -7.08 -13.33
N HIS A 59 -4.11 -5.83 -12.93
CA HIS A 59 -2.81 -5.19 -13.21
C HIS A 59 -1.68 -5.80 -12.38
N LEU A 60 -1.93 -6.15 -11.12
CA LEU A 60 -0.94 -6.84 -10.29
C LEU A 60 -0.57 -8.22 -10.86
N VAL A 61 -1.56 -9.01 -11.30
CA VAL A 61 -1.29 -10.36 -11.81
C VAL A 61 -0.76 -10.33 -13.24
N PHE A 62 -1.44 -9.64 -14.15
CA PHE A 62 -1.12 -9.72 -15.58
C PHE A 62 -0.08 -8.69 -16.01
N THR A 63 -0.22 -7.42 -15.60
CA THR A 63 0.72 -6.37 -16.05
C THR A 63 2.06 -6.46 -15.32
N ALA A 64 2.04 -6.48 -13.98
CA ALA A 64 3.26 -6.64 -13.21
C ALA A 64 3.83 -8.06 -13.37
N GLY A 65 2.99 -9.10 -13.44
CA GLY A 65 3.45 -10.46 -13.73
C GLY A 65 4.15 -10.59 -15.08
N PHE A 66 3.62 -9.96 -16.15
CA PHE A 66 4.29 -9.90 -17.45
C PHE A 66 5.66 -9.22 -17.35
N PHE A 67 5.74 -8.07 -16.67
CA PHE A 67 7.02 -7.38 -16.47
C PHE A 67 8.02 -8.27 -15.72
N CYS A 68 7.59 -8.96 -14.66
CA CYS A 68 8.42 -9.92 -13.94
C CYS A 68 8.88 -11.06 -14.85
N LEU A 69 8.00 -11.64 -15.66
CA LEU A 69 8.34 -12.72 -16.60
C LEU A 69 9.25 -12.27 -17.74
N SER A 70 9.22 -10.99 -18.11
CA SER A 70 10.13 -10.43 -19.13
C SER A 70 11.61 -10.61 -18.77
N THR A 71 11.93 -10.76 -17.48
CA THR A 71 13.29 -11.05 -16.99
C THR A 71 13.87 -12.35 -17.56
N LEU A 72 13.02 -13.32 -17.91
CA LEU A 72 13.43 -14.58 -18.54
C LEU A 72 14.04 -14.38 -19.93
N PHE A 73 13.74 -13.25 -20.58
CA PHE A 73 14.25 -12.90 -21.90
C PHE A 73 15.44 -11.94 -21.85
N TYR A 74 15.94 -11.62 -20.65
CA TYR A 74 17.11 -10.76 -20.49
C TYR A 74 18.40 -11.46 -20.94
N LYS A 75 19.22 -10.73 -21.69
CA LYS A 75 20.51 -11.18 -22.21
C LYS A 75 21.58 -10.15 -21.89
N GLU A 76 22.50 -10.54 -21.01
CA GLU A 76 23.53 -9.66 -20.46
C GLU A 76 24.55 -9.25 -21.54
N GLU A 77 24.83 -10.13 -22.50
CA GLU A 77 25.75 -9.89 -23.62
C GLU A 77 25.28 -8.79 -24.57
N THR A 78 23.97 -8.50 -24.59
CA THR A 78 23.38 -7.44 -25.43
C THR A 78 23.05 -6.16 -24.65
N ASP A 79 23.33 -6.14 -23.34
CA ASP A 79 22.96 -5.03 -22.48
C ASP A 79 24.01 -3.92 -22.45
N THR A 80 23.79 -2.90 -23.29
CA THR A 80 24.67 -1.73 -23.35
C THR A 80 24.49 -0.74 -22.18
N HIS A 81 23.54 -0.96 -21.26
CA HIS A 81 23.27 -0.06 -20.13
C HIS A 81 23.60 -0.69 -18.77
N LYS A 82 24.32 -1.81 -18.77
CA LYS A 82 24.66 -2.58 -17.58
C LYS A 82 25.37 -1.74 -16.52
N GLU A 83 26.36 -0.94 -16.91
CA GLU A 83 27.13 -0.09 -15.98
C GLU A 83 26.25 1.00 -15.36
N THR A 84 25.49 1.74 -16.17
CA THR A 84 24.53 2.75 -15.70
C THR A 84 23.46 2.15 -14.78
N THR A 85 22.98 0.94 -15.09
CA THR A 85 22.01 0.22 -14.26
C THR A 85 22.62 -0.16 -12.92
N ALA A 86 23.88 -0.60 -12.91
CA ALA A 86 24.59 -0.93 -11.68
C ALA A 86 24.82 0.30 -10.79
N GLU A 87 25.21 1.43 -11.38
CA GLU A 87 25.34 2.71 -10.68
C GLU A 87 24.01 3.19 -10.10
N PHE A 88 22.93 3.16 -10.89
CA PHE A 88 21.59 3.50 -10.41
C PHE A 88 21.18 2.66 -9.20
N PHE A 89 21.39 1.33 -9.24
CA PHE A 89 21.03 0.48 -8.11
C PHE A 89 21.96 0.65 -6.92
N LYS A 90 23.22 1.06 -7.11
CA LYS A 90 24.11 1.46 -6.03
C LYS A 90 23.57 2.70 -5.31
N ASP A 91 23.09 3.69 -6.05
CA ASP A 91 22.49 4.89 -5.48
C ASP A 91 21.18 4.58 -4.75
N VAL A 92 20.33 3.71 -5.33
CA VAL A 92 19.09 3.25 -4.69
C VAL A 92 19.35 2.46 -3.40
N ASP A 93 20.40 1.63 -3.38
CA ASP A 93 20.79 0.84 -2.20
C ASP A 93 21.56 1.69 -1.17
N THR A 94 21.97 2.92 -1.51
CA THR A 94 22.68 3.82 -0.59
C THR A 94 21.73 4.28 0.50
N GLU A 95 22.14 4.11 1.77
CA GLU A 95 21.31 4.45 2.91
C GLU A 95 20.90 5.92 2.88
N CYS A 96 19.59 6.16 2.97
CA CYS A 96 19.07 7.50 3.20
C CYS A 96 19.28 7.86 4.67
N VAL A 97 20.40 8.52 4.96
CA VAL A 97 20.67 9.06 6.30
C VAL A 97 19.71 10.22 6.54
N ALA A 98 18.81 10.06 7.51
CA ALA A 98 17.87 11.10 7.88
C ALA A 98 18.61 12.34 8.42
N GLU A 99 18.20 13.52 7.98
CA GLU A 99 18.70 14.79 8.53
C GLU A 99 18.33 14.93 10.01
N GLU A 100 19.13 15.67 10.79
CA GLU A 100 18.83 15.96 12.18
C GLU A 100 17.42 16.57 12.33
N GLY A 101 16.58 15.97 13.18
CA GLY A 101 15.22 16.44 13.45
C GLY A 101 14.10 15.80 12.62
N GLN A 102 14.41 14.96 11.62
CA GLN A 102 13.39 14.20 10.88
C GLN A 102 12.56 13.26 11.79
N ASP A 103 13.21 12.71 12.82
CA ASP A 103 12.59 11.90 13.86
C ASP A 103 11.51 12.67 14.66
N ILE A 104 11.71 13.97 14.89
CA ILE A 104 10.72 14.87 15.51
C ILE A 104 9.53 15.04 14.58
N VAL A 105 9.76 15.31 13.29
CA VAL A 105 8.70 15.47 12.29
C VAL A 105 7.87 14.18 12.17
N ASP A 106 8.52 13.02 12.08
CA ASP A 106 7.87 11.72 12.03
C ASP A 106 7.04 11.44 13.28
N ARG A 107 7.54 11.80 14.47
CA ARG A 107 6.77 11.69 15.72
C ARG A 107 5.55 12.61 15.70
N MET A 108 5.69 13.85 15.23
CA MET A 108 4.56 14.77 15.08
C MET A 108 3.52 14.23 14.11
N GLN A 109 3.92 13.72 12.95
CA GLN A 109 3.01 13.12 11.97
C GLN A 109 2.27 11.91 12.55
N ARG A 110 2.98 10.98 13.22
CA ARG A 110 2.37 9.83 13.91
C ARG A 110 1.38 10.27 14.98
N ALA A 111 1.70 11.30 15.77
CA ALA A 111 0.80 11.82 16.79
C ALA A 111 -0.48 12.45 16.20
N LYS A 112 -0.35 13.21 15.09
CA LYS A 112 -1.48 13.81 14.38
C LYS A 112 -2.35 12.74 13.74
N LEU A 113 -1.76 11.85 12.96
CA LEU A 113 -2.46 10.76 12.28
C LEU A 113 -3.15 9.85 13.29
N GLY A 114 -2.46 9.43 14.37
CA GLY A 114 -3.04 8.60 15.41
C GLY A 114 -4.22 9.26 16.11
N THR A 115 -4.16 10.58 16.35
CA THR A 115 -5.27 11.33 16.95
C THR A 115 -6.47 11.43 16.00
N LEU A 116 -6.25 11.72 14.72
CA LEU A 116 -7.32 11.76 13.72
C LEU A 116 -8.01 10.40 13.59
N VAL A 117 -7.24 9.31 13.52
CA VAL A 117 -7.76 7.93 13.42
C VAL A 117 -8.59 7.56 14.66
N ILE A 118 -8.17 7.97 15.86
CA ILE A 118 -8.97 7.77 17.08
C ILE A 118 -10.33 8.50 17.01
N TYR A 119 -10.36 9.75 16.51
CA TYR A 119 -11.62 10.47 16.33
C TYR A 119 -12.51 9.82 15.27
N MET A 120 -11.92 9.30 14.19
CA MET A 120 -12.68 8.52 13.20
C MET A 120 -13.27 7.24 13.81
N ALA A 121 -12.52 6.53 14.65
CA ALA A 121 -13.01 5.35 15.35
C ALA A 121 -14.17 5.68 16.32
N ALA A 122 -14.10 6.84 17.00
CA ALA A 122 -15.22 7.34 17.80
C ALA A 122 -16.46 7.60 16.93
N GLY A 123 -16.28 8.21 15.75
CA GLY A 123 -17.35 8.38 14.76
C GLY A 123 -17.95 7.06 14.28
N LEU A 124 -17.11 6.04 13.99
CA LEU A 124 -17.57 4.70 13.63
C LEU A 124 -18.36 4.03 14.76
N THR A 125 -17.96 4.26 16.01
CA THR A 125 -18.70 3.76 17.17
C THR A 125 -20.11 4.37 17.25
N LEU A 126 -20.26 5.66 16.90
CA LEU A 126 -21.56 6.33 16.84
C LEU A 126 -22.49 5.72 15.77
N MET A 127 -21.97 5.07 14.73
CA MET A 127 -22.80 4.39 13.72
C MET A 127 -23.60 3.21 14.30
N VAL A 128 -23.28 2.71 15.49
CA VAL A 128 -24.08 1.71 16.22
C VAL A 128 -25.48 2.24 16.54
N LEU A 129 -25.64 3.55 16.68
CA LEU A 129 -26.93 4.19 16.95
C LEU A 129 -27.89 4.10 15.75
N ILE A 130 -27.36 3.85 14.54
CA ILE A 130 -28.19 3.62 13.36
C ILE A 130 -29.04 2.36 13.61
N PRO A 131 -30.35 2.39 13.30
CA PRO A 131 -31.21 1.22 13.41
C PRO A 131 -30.78 0.18 12.36
N ASN A 132 -29.98 -0.79 12.80
CA ASN A 132 -29.45 -1.92 12.03
C ASN A 132 -29.62 -3.19 12.90
N PRO A 133 -29.71 -4.41 12.34
CA PRO A 133 -29.77 -5.61 13.16
C PRO A 133 -28.49 -5.75 14.00
N LEU A 134 -28.57 -6.49 15.10
CA LEU A 134 -27.49 -6.61 16.09
C LEU A 134 -26.15 -7.01 15.47
N TRP A 135 -26.18 -7.85 14.43
CA TRP A 135 -24.98 -8.24 13.71
C TRP A 135 -24.27 -7.07 13.02
N GLY A 136 -25.03 -6.18 12.36
CA GLY A 136 -24.48 -4.99 11.72
C GLY A 136 -23.91 -3.99 12.73
N ARG A 137 -24.53 -3.88 13.92
CA ARG A 137 -24.00 -3.07 15.03
C ARG A 137 -22.68 -3.64 15.58
N LEU A 138 -22.61 -4.96 15.73
CA LEU A 138 -21.38 -5.64 16.16
C LEU A 138 -20.26 -5.44 15.14
N LEU A 139 -20.57 -5.44 13.85
CA LEU A 139 -19.60 -5.16 12.79
C LEU A 139 -19.03 -3.74 12.90
N PHE A 140 -19.89 -2.73 13.13
CA PHE A 140 -19.42 -1.35 13.36
C PHE A 140 -18.52 -1.25 14.60
N LEU A 141 -18.86 -1.94 15.69
CA LEU A 141 -18.04 -1.97 16.90
C LEU A 141 -16.69 -2.66 16.67
N ALA A 142 -16.67 -3.80 15.98
CA ALA A 142 -15.44 -4.52 15.66
C ALA A 142 -14.51 -3.69 14.76
N CYS A 143 -15.08 -3.04 13.75
CA CYS A 143 -14.37 -2.12 12.87
C CYS A 143 -13.81 -0.92 13.67
N ALA A 144 -14.66 -0.25 14.47
CA ALA A 144 -14.23 0.85 15.32
C ALA A 144 -13.11 0.45 16.29
N ALA A 145 -13.20 -0.74 16.90
CA ALA A 145 -12.17 -1.26 17.80
C ALA A 145 -10.84 -1.49 17.08
N SER A 146 -10.85 -2.06 15.86
CA SER A 146 -9.64 -2.25 15.06
C SER A 146 -8.98 -0.91 14.67
N VAL A 147 -9.76 0.05 14.19
CA VAL A 147 -9.29 1.38 13.80
C VAL A 147 -8.76 2.13 15.02
N PHE A 148 -9.45 2.04 16.16
CA PHE A 148 -9.00 2.62 17.42
C PHE A 148 -7.67 2.01 17.89
N ALA A 149 -7.51 0.68 17.81
CA ALA A 149 -6.29 -0.01 18.22
C ALA A 149 -5.08 0.49 17.40
N VAL A 150 -5.24 0.62 16.07
CA VAL A 150 -4.20 1.17 15.18
C VAL A 150 -3.89 2.63 15.53
N GLY A 151 -4.92 3.48 15.66
CA GLY A 151 -4.74 4.90 16.00
C GLY A 151 -4.07 5.10 17.36
N TYR A 152 -4.45 4.30 18.35
CA TYR A 152 -3.83 4.28 19.67
C TYR A 152 -2.37 3.84 19.61
N GLY A 153 -2.07 2.75 18.88
CA GLY A 153 -0.70 2.26 18.67
C GLY A 153 0.19 3.34 18.05
N LEU A 154 -0.30 4.02 17.02
CA LEU A 154 0.42 5.10 16.34
C LEU A 154 0.68 6.30 17.25
N LYS A 155 -0.34 6.74 18.00
CA LYS A 155 -0.22 7.83 18.96
C LYS A 155 0.69 7.49 20.14
N LYS A 156 0.69 6.24 20.58
CA LYS A 156 1.59 5.75 21.65
C LYS A 156 3.04 5.70 21.16
N SER A 157 3.28 5.20 19.95
CA SER A 157 4.61 5.15 19.31
C SER A 157 5.24 6.54 19.17
N ALA A 158 4.44 7.59 18.99
CA ALA A 158 4.93 8.96 18.88
C ALA A 158 5.48 9.55 20.20
N LYS A 159 5.19 8.94 21.37
CA LYS A 159 5.58 9.46 22.69
C LYS A 159 6.84 8.81 23.28
N LEU A 160 7.40 7.81 22.60
CA LEU A 160 8.57 7.09 23.11
C LEU A 160 9.83 7.92 22.83
N ASP A 161 10.22 8.73 23.83
CA ASP A 161 11.61 9.04 24.22
C ASP A 161 11.57 9.92 25.48
N THR A 162 11.36 9.28 26.63
CA THR A 162 11.81 9.81 27.92
C THR A 162 12.85 8.84 28.45
N GLN A 163 14.01 8.78 27.79
CA GLN A 163 15.24 8.31 28.44
C GLN A 163 16.15 9.53 28.59
N PRO A 164 16.63 9.84 29.80
CA PRO A 164 17.52 10.96 30.02
C PRO A 164 18.84 10.69 29.29
N SER A 165 19.32 11.68 28.54
CA SER A 165 20.67 11.71 28.00
C SER A 165 21.68 11.44 29.12
N LYS A 166 22.21 10.21 29.18
CA LYS A 166 23.40 9.85 29.94
C LYS A 166 24.62 9.99 29.02
N VAL A 167 24.97 11.21 28.60
CA VAL A 167 26.31 11.48 28.05
C VAL A 167 26.69 12.95 28.33
N ALA A 168 27.43 13.19 29.41
CA ALA A 168 28.50 14.19 29.53
C ALA A 168 28.95 14.32 31.00
N ALA A 169 29.45 13.23 31.59
CA ALA A 169 30.18 13.29 32.84
C ALA A 169 31.28 12.21 32.85
N THR A 170 32.14 12.20 31.85
CA THR A 170 33.46 11.52 31.92
C THR A 170 34.37 12.15 30.87
N THR A 171 35.32 12.97 31.35
CA THR A 171 36.65 13.36 30.82
C THR A 171 36.99 14.67 31.55
N THR A 172 37.30 14.62 32.84
CA THR A 172 38.65 14.43 33.44
C THR A 172 39.59 15.61 33.11
N GLN A 173 39.84 16.42 34.15
CA GLN A 173 40.98 17.32 34.30
C GLN A 173 42.27 16.53 34.50
#